data_AF-A0A349UXR0-F1
#
_entry.id   AF-A0A349UXR0-F1
#
_cell.length_a   1.000
_cell.length_b   1.000
_cell.length_c   1.000
_cell.angle_alpha   90.00
_cell.angle_beta   90.00
_cell.angle_gamma   90.00
#
_symmetry.space_group_name_H-M   'P 1'
#
loop_
_entity.id
_entity.type
_entity.pdbx_description
1 polymer ?
#
loop_
_entity_poly.entity_id
_entity_poly.type
_entity_poly.pdbx_seq_one_letter_code
_entity_poly.pdbx_strand_id
1 'polypeptide(L)'
;IIFIDEIDAVGRQRGAGLGGGHDEREQTLNQLLVEMDGFEGNEGIIVIAATNRPDVLDPALLRPGRFDRQVHVPLPDIRGREAILKVHMRKVPIDNDVDAAIIARGTPGFSGADLANLINEAALFAARASR
;
A
#
# COMPACT_ATOMS: atom_id res chain seq x y z
N ILE A 1 -4.67 -16.83 -5.38
CA ILE A 1 -4.56 -15.35 -5.34
C ILE A 1 -3.11 -15.00 -5.61
N ILE A 2 -2.87 -14.13 -6.60
CA ILE A 2 -1.55 -13.58 -6.91
C ILE A 2 -1.57 -12.12 -6.44
N PHE A 3 -0.61 -11.72 -5.61
CA PHE A 3 -0.46 -10.34 -5.15
C PHE A 3 0.84 -9.74 -5.71
N ILE A 4 0.74 -8.57 -6.32
CA ILE A 4 1.85 -7.82 -6.90
C ILE A 4 1.95 -6.48 -6.18
N ASP A 5 2.97 -6.30 -5.34
CA ASP A 5 3.24 -5.00 -4.74
C ASP A 5 4.09 -4.14 -5.67
N GLU A 6 4.02 -2.83 -5.50
CA GLU A 6 4.77 -1.83 -6.28
C GLU A 6 4.70 -2.08 -7.80
N ILE A 7 3.50 -2.32 -8.34
CA ILE A 7 3.34 -2.64 -9.76
C ILE A 7 3.86 -1.53 -10.68
N ASP A 8 3.98 -0.28 -10.21
CA ASP A 8 4.60 0.80 -10.98
C ASP A 8 6.11 0.62 -11.23
N ALA A 9 6.79 -0.33 -10.58
CA ALA A 9 8.15 -0.70 -10.94
C ALA A 9 8.24 -1.36 -12.33
N VAL A 10 7.21 -2.11 -12.72
CA VAL A 10 7.13 -2.87 -13.98
C VAL A 10 6.04 -2.36 -14.93
N GLY A 11 5.08 -1.60 -14.42
CA GLY A 11 3.87 -1.15 -15.12
C GLY A 11 3.85 0.31 -15.51
N ARG A 12 5.00 1.01 -15.51
CA ARG A 12 5.08 2.44 -15.81
C ARG A 12 4.90 2.76 -17.29
N GLN A 13 4.07 3.76 -17.58
CA GLN A 13 3.93 4.39 -18.89
C GLN A 13 5.25 5.07 -19.31
N ARG A 14 5.55 5.06 -20.61
CA ARG A 14 6.75 5.69 -21.18
C ARG A 14 6.86 7.17 -20.81
N GLY A 15 8.08 7.64 -20.55
CA GLY A 15 8.45 9.03 -20.77
C GLY A 15 9.05 9.19 -22.17
N ALA A 16 8.84 10.32 -22.84
CA ALA A 16 9.36 10.62 -24.19
C ALA A 16 10.89 10.86 -24.23
N GLY A 17 11.68 9.99 -23.59
CA GLY A 17 13.14 10.07 -23.51
C GLY A 17 13.81 9.13 -24.50
N LEU A 18 14.47 9.68 -25.51
CA LEU A 18 15.37 8.98 -26.43
C LEU A 18 16.57 8.41 -25.65
N GLY A 19 16.62 7.10 -25.39
CA GLY A 19 17.78 6.51 -24.72
C GLY A 19 17.65 5.04 -24.31
N GLY A 20 17.73 4.12 -25.29
CA GLY A 20 18.47 2.84 -25.30
C GLY A 20 18.54 1.86 -24.10
N GLY A 21 17.74 2.00 -23.04
CA GLY A 21 17.78 1.12 -21.86
C GLY A 21 16.42 0.59 -21.42
N HIS A 22 15.42 0.61 -22.30
CA HIS A 22 14.00 0.41 -21.97
C HIS A 22 13.40 -0.94 -22.41
N ASP A 23 14.14 -1.77 -23.16
CA ASP A 23 13.60 -2.97 -23.80
C ASP A 23 13.15 -4.05 -22.81
N GLU A 24 13.91 -4.29 -21.73
CA GLU A 24 13.59 -5.34 -20.75
C GLU A 24 12.33 -5.03 -19.94
N ARG A 25 12.12 -3.76 -19.57
CA ARG A 25 10.93 -3.34 -18.82
C ARG A 25 9.68 -3.39 -19.68
N GLU A 26 9.79 -2.95 -20.93
CA GLU A 26 8.68 -3.01 -21.88
C GLU A 26 8.33 -4.46 -22.25
N GLN A 27 9.34 -5.31 -22.43
CA GLN A 27 9.13 -6.75 -22.63
C GLN A 27 8.46 -7.39 -21.41
N THR A 28 8.88 -7.03 -20.20
CA THR A 28 8.27 -7.52 -18.96
C THR A 28 6.81 -7.07 -18.83
N LEU A 29 6.50 -5.81 -19.14
CA LEU A 29 5.13 -5.29 -19.14
C LEU A 29 4.27 -6.01 -20.18
N ASN A 30 4.75 -6.14 -21.41
CA ASN A 30 4.00 -6.83 -22.47
C ASN A 30 3.76 -8.30 -22.12
N GLN A 31 4.75 -8.99 -21.55
CA GLN A 31 4.54 -10.37 -21.09
C GLN A 31 3.48 -10.42 -20.00
N LEU A 32 3.51 -9.51 -19.02
CA LEU A 32 2.48 -9.44 -17.99
C LEU A 32 1.08 -9.26 -18.60
N LEU A 33 0.93 -8.38 -19.59
CA LEU A 33 -0.36 -8.17 -20.27
C LEU A 33 -0.84 -9.43 -21.02
N VAL A 34 0.05 -10.15 -21.69
CA VAL A 34 -0.27 -11.40 -22.39
C VAL A 34 -0.70 -12.48 -21.42
N GLU A 35 0.00 -12.64 -20.29
CA GLU A 35 -0.40 -13.58 -19.24
C GLU A 35 -1.75 -13.21 -18.64
N MET A 36 -2.01 -11.90 -18.41
CA MET A 36 -3.29 -11.40 -17.91
C MET A 36 -4.46 -11.73 -18.84
N ASP A 37 -4.30 -11.52 -20.15
CA ASP A 37 -5.32 -11.88 -21.15
C ASP A 37 -5.50 -13.41 -21.23
N GLY A 38 -4.44 -14.19 -20.96
CA GLY A 38 -4.48 -15.66 -20.88
C GLY A 38 -5.28 -16.21 -19.70
N PHE A 39 -5.50 -15.40 -18.64
CA PHE A 39 -6.26 -15.82 -17.45
C PHE A 39 -7.78 -15.70 -17.60
N GLU A 40 -8.31 -15.05 -18.66
CA GLU A 40 -9.76 -14.92 -18.86
C GLU A 40 -10.52 -16.26 -18.96
N GLY A 41 -9.81 -17.37 -19.23
CA GLY A 41 -10.35 -18.73 -19.24
C GLY A 41 -10.12 -19.57 -17.97
N ASN A 42 -9.45 -19.04 -16.95
CA ASN A 42 -9.07 -19.80 -15.74
C ASN A 42 -9.91 -19.35 -14.53
N GLU A 43 -11.02 -20.05 -14.25
CA GLU A 43 -12.01 -19.74 -13.19
C GLU A 43 -11.49 -19.83 -11.73
N GLY A 44 -10.17 -19.84 -11.48
CA GLY A 44 -9.59 -20.02 -10.14
C GLY A 44 -8.53 -19.00 -9.71
N ILE A 45 -8.15 -18.05 -10.57
CA ILE A 45 -7.05 -17.11 -10.30
C ILE A 45 -7.60 -15.70 -10.09
N ILE A 46 -7.28 -15.11 -8.93
CA ILE A 46 -7.54 -13.71 -8.61
C ILE A 46 -6.19 -13.00 -8.53
N VAL A 47 -6.03 -11.93 -9.30
CA VAL A 47 -4.83 -11.07 -9.28
C VAL A 47 -5.16 -9.76 -8.58
N ILE A 48 -4.31 -9.37 -7.62
CA ILE A 48 -4.41 -8.10 -6.88
C ILE A 48 -3.08 -7.39 -7.03
N ALA A 49 -3.09 -6.09 -7.34
CA ALA A 49 -1.90 -5.27 -7.41
C ALA A 49 -2.01 -4.02 -6.53
N ALA A 50 -0.88 -3.55 -6.02
CA ALA A 50 -0.77 -2.31 -5.25
C ALA A 50 0.25 -1.35 -5.89
N THR A 51 -0.05 -0.05 -5.82
CA THR A 51 0.88 1.02 -6.22
C THR A 51 0.61 2.29 -5.42
N ASN A 52 1.67 3.06 -5.20
CA ASN A 52 1.59 4.43 -4.66
C ASN A 52 1.58 5.50 -5.76
N ARG A 53 1.71 5.09 -7.03
CA ARG A 53 1.80 5.98 -8.20
C ARG A 53 0.87 5.53 -9.33
N PRO A 54 -0.45 5.57 -9.12
CA PRO A 54 -1.41 5.16 -10.15
C PRO A 54 -1.34 6.05 -11.41
N ASP A 55 -0.87 7.30 -11.26
CA ASP A 55 -0.74 8.30 -12.32
C ASP A 55 0.30 7.95 -13.38
N VAL A 56 1.30 7.12 -13.05
CA VAL A 56 2.35 6.73 -13.98
C VAL A 56 2.12 5.34 -14.57
N LEU A 57 1.03 4.65 -14.24
CA LEU A 57 0.76 3.32 -14.76
C LEU A 57 0.35 3.37 -16.23
N ASP A 58 0.79 2.36 -17.00
CA ASP A 58 0.35 2.19 -18.38
C ASP A 58 -1.17 1.95 -18.42
N PRO A 59 -1.94 2.76 -19.18
CA PRO A 59 -3.39 2.60 -19.27
C PRO A 59 -3.85 1.23 -19.77
N ALA A 60 -2.98 0.47 -20.45
CA ALA A 60 -3.27 -0.90 -20.90
C ALA A 60 -3.50 -1.86 -19.72
N LEU A 61 -2.88 -1.63 -18.56
CA LEU A 61 -3.09 -2.46 -17.35
C LEU A 61 -4.50 -2.29 -16.77
N LEU A 62 -5.11 -1.12 -16.95
CA LEU A 62 -6.39 -0.73 -16.33
C LEU A 62 -7.61 -1.02 -17.23
N ARG A 63 -7.41 -1.71 -18.35
CA ARG A 63 -8.49 -2.06 -19.28
C ARG A 63 -9.35 -3.21 -18.72
N PRO A 64 -10.64 -3.29 -19.10
CA PRO A 64 -11.48 -4.45 -18.80
C PRO A 64 -10.79 -5.77 -19.18
N GLY A 65 -10.91 -6.79 -18.34
CA GLY A 65 -10.21 -8.08 -18.48
C GLY A 65 -8.87 -8.17 -17.75
N ARG A 66 -8.32 -7.03 -17.29
CA ARG A 66 -7.04 -6.94 -16.56
C ARG A 66 -7.26 -6.41 -15.14
N PHE A 67 -6.68 -5.26 -14.78
CA PHE A 67 -7.00 -4.57 -13.52
C PHE A 67 -8.23 -3.67 -13.71
N ASP A 68 -9.38 -4.30 -13.88
CA ASP A 68 -10.67 -3.63 -14.14
C ASP A 68 -11.29 -2.99 -12.88
N ARG A 69 -10.98 -3.51 -11.69
CA ARG A 69 -11.40 -2.96 -10.39
C ARG A 69 -10.29 -2.19 -9.71
N GLN A 70 -10.60 -0.93 -9.37
CA GLN A 70 -9.70 -0.05 -8.62
C GLN A 70 -10.29 0.26 -7.24
N VAL A 71 -9.49 0.05 -6.20
CA VAL A 71 -9.85 0.36 -4.83
C VAL A 71 -8.87 1.42 -4.32
N HIS A 72 -9.37 2.63 -4.09
CA HIS A 72 -8.57 3.70 -3.51
C HIS A 72 -8.51 3.55 -1.98
N VAL A 73 -7.30 3.53 -1.44
CA VAL A 73 -7.06 3.48 0.02
C VAL A 73 -6.56 4.84 0.48
N PRO A 74 -7.44 5.71 1.02
CA PRO A 74 -7.02 7.02 1.50
C PRO A 74 -6.31 6.90 2.86
N LEU A 75 -5.70 8.01 3.30
CA LEU A 75 -5.25 8.13 4.69
C LEU A 75 -6.42 7.93 5.66
N PRO A 76 -6.19 7.31 6.83
CA PRO A 76 -7.25 7.03 7.80
C PRO A 76 -7.85 8.32 8.38
N ASP A 77 -9.18 8.31 8.50
CA ASP A 77 -9.91 9.34 9.25
C ASP A 77 -9.68 9.19 10.76
N ILE A 78 -10.28 10.06 11.58
CA ILE A 78 -10.09 10.03 13.03
C ILE A 78 -10.45 8.68 13.66
N ARG A 79 -11.53 8.03 13.19
CA ARG A 79 -11.99 6.74 13.71
C ARG A 79 -11.05 5.61 13.27
N GLY A 80 -10.59 5.65 12.02
CA GLY A 80 -9.60 4.75 11.47
C GLY A 80 -8.27 4.84 12.23
N ARG A 81 -7.79 6.05 12.54
CA ARG A 81 -6.58 6.25 13.33
C ARG A 81 -6.72 5.69 14.74
N GLU A 82 -7.85 5.94 15.40
CA GLU A 82 -8.14 5.36 16.72
C GLU A 82 -8.12 3.82 16.68
N ALA A 83 -8.76 3.22 15.67
CA ALA A 83 -8.78 1.77 15.50
C ALA A 83 -7.37 1.20 15.25
N ILE A 84 -6.58 1.84 14.40
CA ILE A 84 -5.19 1.45 14.12
C ILE A 84 -4.34 1.55 15.40
N LEU A 85 -4.43 2.67 16.13
CA LEU A 85 -3.74 2.86 17.40
C LEU A 85 -4.09 1.74 18.39
N LYS A 86 -5.38 1.41 18.54
CA LYS A 86 -5.84 0.30 19.40
C LYS A 86 -5.24 -1.05 19.01
N VAL A 87 -5.04 -1.32 17.71
CA VAL A 87 -4.39 -2.56 17.24
C VAL A 87 -2.91 -2.60 17.65
N HIS A 88 -2.18 -1.50 17.48
CA HIS A 88 -0.76 -1.43 17.83
C HIS A 88 -0.52 -1.39 19.34
N MET A 89 -1.38 -0.70 20.09
CA MET A 89 -1.33 -0.64 21.56
C MET A 89 -1.47 -2.01 22.22
N ARG A 90 -2.20 -2.96 21.62
CA ARG A 90 -2.32 -4.34 22.16
C ARG A 90 -0.98 -5.09 22.24
N LYS A 91 0.06 -4.61 21.54
CA LYS A 91 1.37 -5.26 21.48
C LYS A 91 2.33 -4.78 22.57
N VAL A 92 1.96 -3.76 23.35
CA VAL A 92 2.82 -3.14 24.36
C VAL A 92 2.04 -2.92 25.67
N PRO A 93 2.70 -2.88 26.84
CA PRO A 93 2.06 -2.44 28.07
C PRO A 93 1.59 -0.99 27.94
N ILE A 94 0.37 -0.69 28.37
CA ILE A 94 -0.24 0.63 28.31
C ILE A 94 -0.90 0.91 29.66
N ASP A 95 -0.66 2.09 30.22
CA ASP A 95 -1.32 2.54 31.45
C ASP A 95 -2.78 2.94 31.19
N ASN A 96 -3.61 2.90 32.25
CA ASN A 96 -5.04 3.18 32.17
C ASN A 96 -5.37 4.65 31.78
N ASP A 97 -4.39 5.55 31.86
CA ASP A 97 -4.55 6.96 31.50
C ASP A 97 -4.30 7.25 30.00
N VAL A 98 -3.89 6.25 29.22
CA VAL A 98 -3.63 6.40 27.79
C VAL A 98 -4.90 6.17 26.97
N ASP A 99 -5.39 7.23 26.34
CA ASP A 99 -6.57 7.19 25.47
C ASP A 99 -6.22 7.35 23.98
N ALA A 100 -6.47 6.29 23.20
CA ALA A 100 -6.28 6.28 21.75
C ALA A 100 -7.10 7.37 21.02
N ALA A 101 -8.28 7.73 21.53
CA ALA A 101 -9.13 8.77 20.91
C ALA A 101 -8.52 10.18 21.08
N ILE A 102 -7.80 10.43 22.19
CA ILE A 102 -7.04 11.66 22.37
C ILE A 102 -5.88 11.70 21.38
N ILE A 103 -5.11 10.62 21.28
CA ILE A 103 -3.94 10.54 20.39
C ILE A 103 -4.38 10.68 18.92
N ALA A 104 -5.46 10.00 18.50
CA ALA A 104 -5.98 10.08 17.13
C ALA A 104 -6.34 11.50 16.67
N ARG A 105 -6.76 12.38 17.60
CA ARG A 105 -7.00 13.81 17.33
C ARG A 105 -5.72 14.60 17.07
N GLY A 106 -4.62 14.20 17.71
CA GLY A 106 -3.30 14.82 17.57
C GLY A 106 -2.49 14.37 16.34
N THR A 107 -2.97 13.36 15.60
CA THR A 107 -2.25 12.79 14.45
C THR A 107 -2.93 12.97 13.08
N PRO A 108 -3.44 14.17 12.68
CA PRO A 108 -3.94 14.38 11.32
C PRO A 108 -2.88 14.04 10.25
N GLY A 109 -3.30 13.37 9.18
CA GLY A 109 -2.41 13.03 8.05
C GLY A 109 -1.51 11.82 8.27
N PHE A 110 -1.52 11.21 9.46
CA PHE A 110 -0.71 10.02 9.73
C PHE A 110 -1.27 8.80 8.99
N SER A 111 -0.38 8.06 8.33
CA SER A 111 -0.66 6.73 7.78
C SER A 111 -0.71 5.67 8.89
N GLY A 112 -1.13 4.46 8.54
CA GLY A 112 -1.07 3.33 9.48
C GLY A 112 0.36 3.03 9.95
N ALA A 113 1.36 3.20 9.08
CA ALA A 113 2.77 3.02 9.42
C ALA A 113 3.25 4.09 10.41
N ASP A 114 2.85 5.35 10.22
CA ASP A 114 3.22 6.45 11.14
C ASP A 114 2.64 6.22 12.55
N LEU A 115 1.39 5.75 12.63
CA LEU A 115 0.76 5.42 13.92
C LEU A 115 1.43 4.22 14.59
N ALA A 116 1.80 3.20 13.83
CA ALA A 116 2.55 2.06 14.34
C ALA A 116 3.91 2.50 14.91
N ASN A 117 4.60 3.38 14.18
CA ASN A 117 5.89 3.91 14.58
C ASN A 117 5.77 4.80 15.83
N LEU A 118 4.72 5.62 15.94
CA LEU A 118 4.44 6.43 17.13
C LEU A 118 4.36 5.58 18.40
N ILE A 119 3.64 4.46 18.35
CA ILE A 119 3.52 3.54 19.49
C ILE A 119 4.86 2.87 19.80
N ASN A 120 5.61 2.48 18.76
CA ASN A 120 6.93 1.88 18.94
C ASN A 120 7.92 2.84 19.63
N GLU A 121 7.98 4.09 19.18
CA GLU A 121 8.83 5.12 19.81
C GLU A 121 8.42 5.37 21.26
N ALA A 122 7.11 5.50 21.54
CA ALA A 122 6.62 5.67 22.91
C ALA A 122 7.05 4.53 23.84
N ALA A 123 6.98 3.27 23.36
CA ALA A 123 7.42 2.11 24.11
C ALA A 123 8.95 2.12 24.35
N LEU A 124 9.74 2.52 23.35
CA LEU A 124 11.19 2.66 23.49
C LEU A 124 11.56 3.76 24.50
N PHE A 125 10.83 4.89 24.50
CA PHE A 125 11.02 5.94 25.50
C PHE A 125 10.69 5.47 26.92
N ALA A 126 9.59 4.73 27.10
CA ALA A 126 9.22 4.15 28.39
C ALA A 126 10.30 3.17 28.90
N ALA A 127 10.73 2.23 28.05
CA ALA A 127 11.77 1.28 28.39
C ALA A 127 13.10 1.95 28.77
N ARG A 128 13.49 3.02 28.06
CA ARG A 128 14.69 3.83 28.41
C ARG A 128 14.55 4.53 29.75
N ALA A 129 13.34 4.96 30.10
CA ALA A 129 13.03 5.53 31.41
C ALA A 129 12.88 4.46 32.51
N SER A 130 13.11 3.18 32.20
CA SER A 130 12.90 2.04 33.11
C SER A 130 11.46 1.96 33.64
N ARG A 131 10.48 2.25 32.77
CA ARG A 131 9.04 2.14 33.03
C ARG A 131 8.41 1.11 32.11
#